data_AF-A0A0D6L635-F1
#
_entry.id   AF-A0A0D6L635-F1
#
_cell.length_a   1.000
_cell.length_b   1.000
_cell.length_c   1.000
_cell.angle_alpha   90.00
_cell.angle_beta   90.00
_cell.angle_gamma   90.00
#
_symmetry.space_group_name_H-M   'P 1'
#
loop_
_entity.id
_entity.type
_entity.pdbx_description
1 polymer ?
#
loop_
_entity_poly.entity_id
_entity_poly.type
_entity_poly.pdbx_seq_one_letter_code
_entity_poly.pdbx_strand_id
1 'polypeptide(L)'
;LHATRCKNISVVVLWEQKNFKVLAQHYSFPDVICNDHTRVILKDGKGSDYIHANYVKGNNLLNTFICTQGPMLNTIEDFWRMVVCEHVAHIVMLCDTVEMGKSKCEQYWPLSQDQKMEVGGIVAVIVSALLINVQFC
;
A
#
# COMPACT_ATOMS: atom_id res chain seq x y z
N LEU A 1 13.27 4.95 -30.59
CA LEU A 1 12.84 3.80 -29.76
C LEU A 1 13.13 4.11 -28.29
N HIS A 2 12.34 4.98 -27.66
CA HIS A 2 12.40 5.21 -26.22
C HIS A 2 11.31 4.30 -25.63
N ALA A 3 11.68 3.07 -25.29
CA ALA A 3 10.83 2.26 -24.43
C ALA A 3 10.91 2.90 -23.05
N THR A 4 9.94 3.76 -22.72
CA THR A 4 9.72 4.21 -21.36
C THR A 4 9.44 2.93 -20.56
N ARG A 5 10.47 2.41 -19.89
CA ARG A 5 10.31 1.26 -19.00
C ARG A 5 9.33 1.74 -17.93
N CYS A 6 8.06 1.36 -18.06
CA CYS A 6 7.05 1.65 -17.05
C CYS A 6 7.67 1.23 -15.72
N LYS A 7 7.78 2.18 -14.78
CA LYS A 7 8.28 1.86 -13.45
C LYS A 7 7.24 0.91 -12.88
N ASN A 8 7.55 -0.38 -12.83
CA ASN A 8 6.68 -1.39 -12.23
C ASN A 8 6.79 -1.24 -10.71
N ILE A 9 6.14 -0.21 -10.18
CA ILE A 9 6.02 0.00 -8.75
C ILE A 9 4.87 -0.88 -8.26
N SER A 10 5.18 -1.70 -7.27
CA SER A 10 4.19 -2.49 -6.55
C SER A 10 4.01 -1.92 -5.14
N VAL A 11 2.77 -1.80 -4.70
CA VAL A 11 2.42 -1.45 -3.32
C VAL A 11 2.28 -2.74 -2.52
N VAL A 12 2.92 -2.78 -1.36
CA VAL A 12 2.81 -3.85 -0.38
C VAL A 12 2.09 -3.27 0.84
N VAL A 13 0.90 -3.79 1.11
CA VAL A 13 0.07 -3.38 2.24
C VAL A 13 0.40 -4.27 3.44
N LEU A 14 0.91 -3.64 4.49
CA LEU A 14 1.36 -4.29 5.72
C LEU A 14 0.47 -3.86 6.88
N TRP A 15 0.04 -4.81 7.70
CA TRP A 15 -0.67 -4.52 8.93
C TRP A 15 0.27 -4.00 10.04
N GLU A 16 1.42 -4.65 10.20
CA GLU A 16 2.48 -4.24 11.11
C GLU A 16 3.80 -4.24 10.34
N GLN A 17 4.48 -3.09 10.20
CA GLN A 17 5.82 -3.06 9.58
C GLN A 17 6.85 -3.91 10.34
N LYS A 18 6.48 -4.49 11.50
CA LYS A 18 7.29 -5.45 12.27
C LYS A 18 7.69 -6.69 11.47
N ASN A 19 6.87 -7.12 10.51
CA ASN A 19 7.16 -8.31 9.69
C ASN A 19 8.18 -8.04 8.56
N PHE A 20 8.56 -6.78 8.31
CA PHE A 20 9.69 -6.45 7.44
C PHE A 20 10.87 -5.95 8.29
N LYS A 21 11.49 -6.87 9.05
CA LYS A 21 12.72 -6.62 9.85
C LYS A 21 13.93 -6.11 9.06
N VAL A 22 13.80 -5.83 7.76
CA VAL A 22 14.88 -5.32 6.92
C VAL A 22 15.04 -3.79 7.07
N LEU A 23 14.07 -3.06 7.63
CA LEU A 23 14.14 -1.58 7.72
C LEU A 23 14.22 -1.02 9.15
N ALA A 24 13.93 -1.81 10.18
CA ALA A 24 13.92 -1.35 11.57
C ALA A 24 15.22 -1.73 12.28
N GLN A 25 16.35 -1.14 11.89
CA GLN A 25 17.62 -1.47 12.56
C GLN A 25 17.83 -0.75 13.91
N HIS A 26 17.03 0.24 14.34
CA HIS A 26 17.42 1.01 15.54
C HIS A 26 16.32 1.68 16.38
N TYR A 27 15.09 1.16 16.56
CA TYR A 27 14.15 1.80 17.51
C TYR A 27 13.27 0.82 18.31
N SER A 28 13.30 0.94 19.64
CA SER A 28 12.38 0.28 20.58
C SER A 28 11.01 0.97 20.51
N PHE A 29 9.97 0.22 20.11
CA PHE A 29 8.58 0.67 19.87
C PHE A 29 7.91 1.32 21.09
N PRO A 30 7.10 2.38 20.92
CA PRO A 30 5.73 2.24 20.42
C PRO A 30 5.41 3.21 19.27
N ASP A 31 4.54 2.78 18.36
CA ASP A 31 4.21 3.41 17.07
C ASP A 31 5.31 3.30 15.99
N VAL A 32 4.98 2.55 14.94
CA VAL A 32 5.75 2.54 13.70
C VAL A 32 5.50 3.89 13.03
N ILE A 33 6.52 4.73 12.96
CA ILE A 33 6.45 6.05 12.32
C ILE A 33 7.04 5.96 10.90
N CYS A 34 6.43 6.69 9.96
CA CYS A 34 6.96 6.85 8.61
C CYS A 34 8.38 7.42 8.63
N ASN A 35 9.29 6.86 7.83
CA ASN A 35 10.59 7.51 7.62
C ASN A 35 10.41 8.74 6.71
N ASP A 36 10.64 9.94 7.24
CA ASP A 36 10.44 11.20 6.51
C ASP A 36 11.28 11.30 5.23
N HIS A 37 12.46 10.68 5.19
CA HIS A 37 13.34 10.73 4.02
C HIS A 37 12.83 9.90 2.83
N THR A 38 12.01 8.88 3.11
CA THR A 38 11.50 7.97 2.07
C THR A 38 9.97 7.92 2.03
N ARG A 39 9.28 8.81 2.76
CA ARG A 39 7.82 8.81 2.78
C ARG A 39 7.28 9.13 1.39
N VAL A 40 6.14 8.53 1.05
CA VAL A 40 5.38 8.94 -0.12
C VAL A 40 4.69 10.27 0.19
N ILE A 41 4.73 11.19 -0.77
CA ILE A 41 4.08 12.50 -0.69
C ILE A 41 2.99 12.51 -1.73
N LEU A 42 1.75 12.81 -1.32
CA LEU A 42 0.63 12.95 -2.26
C LEU A 42 0.78 14.28 -3.02
N LYS A 43 0.98 14.22 -4.34
CA LYS A 43 1.31 15.38 -5.20
C LYS A 43 0.15 15.89 -6.04
N ASP A 44 -1.07 15.45 -5.77
CA ASP A 44 -2.26 15.83 -6.52
C ASP A 44 -2.86 17.19 -6.08
N GLY A 45 -2.28 17.84 -5.08
CA GLY A 45 -2.73 19.14 -4.57
C GLY A 45 -4.08 19.08 -3.85
N LYS A 46 -4.56 17.88 -3.49
CA LYS A 46 -5.83 17.69 -2.77
C LYS A 46 -5.55 17.39 -1.30
N GLY A 47 -6.27 18.02 -0.38
CA GLY A 47 -6.20 17.68 1.05
C GLY A 47 -4.78 17.66 1.64
N SER A 48 -4.51 16.66 2.49
CA SER A 48 -3.19 16.43 3.11
C SER A 48 -2.20 15.79 2.11
N ASP A 49 -0.91 16.10 2.26
CA ASP A 49 0.19 15.46 1.52
C ASP A 49 0.70 14.18 2.20
N TYR A 50 0.19 13.88 3.41
CA TYR A 50 0.64 12.78 4.25
C TYR A 50 -0.15 11.51 3.99
N ILE A 51 0.60 10.42 3.77
CA ILE A 51 0.11 9.04 3.84
C ILE A 51 1.17 8.19 4.55
N HIS A 52 0.74 7.22 5.36
CA HIS A 52 1.64 6.34 6.11
C HIS A 52 2.25 5.25 5.21
N ALA A 53 3.06 5.69 4.24
CA ALA A 53 3.70 4.87 3.22
C ALA A 53 5.14 5.32 2.95
N ASN A 54 6.03 4.38 2.67
CA ASN A 54 7.43 4.61 2.37
C ASN A 54 7.88 3.88 1.10
N TYR A 55 8.73 4.53 0.32
CA TYR A 55 9.47 3.87 -0.75
C TYR A 55 10.51 2.92 -0.16
N VAL A 56 10.52 1.69 -0.67
CA VAL A 56 11.51 0.67 -0.37
C VAL A 56 12.29 0.36 -1.64
N LYS A 57 13.59 0.64 -1.59
CA LYS A 57 14.54 0.38 -2.66
C LYS A 57 15.80 -0.23 -2.06
N GLY A 58 16.37 -1.21 -2.72
CA GLY A 58 17.61 -1.85 -2.31
C GLY A 58 18.38 -2.35 -3.52
N ASN A 59 19.70 -2.52 -3.36
CA ASN A 59 20.57 -2.96 -4.45
C ASN A 59 20.19 -4.36 -4.98
N ASN A 60 19.59 -5.19 -4.13
CA ASN A 60 19.15 -6.55 -4.45
C ASN A 60 17.66 -6.63 -4.84
N LEU A 61 16.95 -5.50 -4.87
CA LEU A 61 15.54 -5.47 -5.27
C LEU A 61 15.45 -5.17 -6.77
N LEU A 62 14.76 -6.03 -7.50
CA LEU A 62 14.52 -5.85 -8.94
C LEU A 62 13.71 -4.59 -9.22
N ASN A 63 12.80 -4.23 -8.31
CA ASN A 63 11.90 -3.09 -8.43
C ASN A 63 11.86 -2.27 -7.14
N THR A 64 11.42 -1.01 -7.26
CA THR A 64 11.04 -0.18 -6.11
C THR A 64 9.63 -0.54 -5.69
N PHE A 65 9.44 -0.71 -4.38
CA PHE A 65 8.14 -0.99 -3.77
C PHE A 65 7.70 0.19 -2.92
N ILE A 66 6.40 0.27 -2.65
CA ILE A 66 5.86 1.15 -1.63
C ILE A 66 5.30 0.27 -0.52
N CYS A 67 5.84 0.38 0.68
CA CYS A 67 5.26 -0.28 1.85
C CYS A 67 4.35 0.73 2.56
N THR A 68 3.10 0.34 2.80
CA THR A 68 2.09 1.20 3.43
C THR A 68 1.34 0.46 4.52
N GLN A 69 0.81 1.21 5.47
CA GLN A 69 -0.20 0.70 6.39
C GLN A 69 -1.47 0.26 5.63
N GLY A 70 -2.17 -0.73 6.18
CA GLY A 70 -3.55 -1.05 5.83
C GLY A 70 -4.46 0.20 5.86
N PRO A 71 -5.22 0.49 4.79
CA PRO A 71 -6.15 1.60 4.78
C PRO A 71 -7.16 1.53 5.93
N MET A 72 -7.42 2.69 6.53
CA MET A 72 -8.46 2.93 7.53
C MET A 72 -9.60 3.71 6.87
N LEU A 73 -10.78 3.77 7.50
CA LEU A 73 -11.96 4.38 6.91
C LEU A 73 -11.72 5.81 6.38
N ASN A 74 -10.92 6.60 7.11
CA ASN A 74 -10.55 7.97 6.76
C ASN A 74 -9.34 8.10 5.82
N THR A 75 -8.66 7.00 5.47
CA THR A 75 -7.46 7.00 4.60
C THR A 75 -7.61 6.17 3.33
N ILE A 76 -8.78 5.57 3.07
CA ILE A 76 -9.07 4.83 1.82
C ILE A 76 -8.88 5.75 0.59
N GLU A 77 -9.34 7.00 0.65
CA GLU A 77 -9.17 7.96 -0.44
C GLU A 77 -7.69 8.27 -0.67
N ASP A 78 -6.94 8.56 0.38
CA ASP A 78 -5.50 8.84 0.31
C ASP A 78 -4.72 7.65 -0.27
N PHE A 79 -5.10 6.42 0.08
CA PHE A 79 -4.53 5.21 -0.49
C PHE A 79 -4.73 5.13 -2.00
N TRP A 80 -5.95 5.36 -2.49
CA TRP A 80 -6.21 5.34 -3.94
C TRP A 80 -5.57 6.51 -4.67
N ARG A 81 -5.50 7.68 -4.05
CA ARG A 81 -4.75 8.84 -4.55
C ARG A 81 -3.28 8.49 -4.75
N MET A 82 -2.65 7.81 -3.77
CA MET A 82 -1.28 7.31 -3.87
C MET A 82 -1.12 6.33 -5.04
N VAL A 83 -2.01 5.33 -5.14
CA VAL A 83 -1.98 4.31 -6.20
C VAL A 83 -2.00 4.95 -7.59
N VAL A 84 -2.87 5.94 -7.79
CA VAL A 84 -2.98 6.68 -9.06
C VAL A 84 -1.75 7.56 -9.30
N CYS A 85 -1.31 8.36 -8.32
CA CYS A 85 -0.18 9.28 -8.47
C CYS A 85 1.13 8.54 -8.80
N GLU A 86 1.36 7.40 -8.13
CA GLU A 86 2.58 6.61 -8.28
C GLU A 86 2.51 5.60 -9.43
N HIS A 87 1.42 5.59 -10.19
CA HIS A 87 1.20 4.69 -11.33
C HIS A 87 1.43 3.22 -10.93
N VAL A 88 0.88 2.83 -9.79
CA VAL A 88 1.09 1.51 -9.20
C VAL A 88 0.47 0.44 -10.09
N ALA A 89 1.27 -0.58 -10.41
CA ALA A 89 0.84 -1.68 -11.28
C ALA A 89 0.20 -2.82 -10.50
N HIS A 90 0.66 -3.07 -9.27
CA HIS A 90 0.21 -4.19 -8.45
C HIS A 90 0.06 -3.77 -6.99
N ILE A 91 -1.02 -4.22 -6.36
CA ILE A 91 -1.24 -4.11 -4.92
C ILE A 91 -1.14 -5.53 -4.35
N VAL A 92 -0.26 -5.72 -3.38
CA VAL A 92 -0.06 -6.98 -2.66
C VAL A 92 -0.47 -6.77 -1.21
N MET A 93 -1.54 -7.43 -0.79
CA MET A 93 -1.99 -7.42 0.60
C MET A 93 -1.40 -8.63 1.33
N LEU A 94 -0.72 -8.39 2.45
CA LEU A 94 -0.09 -9.43 3.27
C LEU A 94 -0.78 -9.68 4.62
N CYS A 95 -1.96 -9.10 4.82
CA CYS A 95 -2.72 -9.22 6.07
C CYS A 95 -4.21 -9.43 5.79
N ASP A 96 -4.90 -10.12 6.69
CA ASP A 96 -6.36 -10.20 6.65
C ASP A 96 -7.00 -8.91 7.16
N THR A 97 -8.24 -8.63 6.73
CA THR A 97 -9.01 -7.46 7.19
C THR A 97 -9.38 -7.56 8.67
N VAL A 98 -9.47 -8.78 9.21
CA VAL A 98 -9.74 -9.07 10.62
C VAL A 98 -8.72 -10.07 11.14
N GLU A 99 -7.94 -9.67 12.14
CA GLU A 99 -7.04 -10.56 12.86
C GLU A 99 -7.39 -10.58 14.34
N MET A 100 -7.54 -11.78 14.91
CA MET A 100 -7.87 -11.99 16.32
C MET A 100 -9.12 -11.21 16.78
N GLY A 101 -10.12 -11.07 15.91
CA GLY A 101 -11.38 -10.36 16.21
C GLY A 101 -11.30 -8.84 16.20
N LYS A 102 -10.19 -8.25 15.73
CA LYS A 102 -10.05 -6.78 15.58
C LYS A 102 -10.02 -6.42 14.09
N SER A 103 -10.85 -5.47 13.66
CA SER A 103 -10.74 -4.86 12.32
C SER A 103 -9.36 -4.19 12.20
N LYS A 104 -8.60 -4.58 11.19
CA LYS A 104 -7.19 -4.23 11.01
C LYS A 104 -6.93 -3.44 9.74
N CYS A 105 -7.71 -3.72 8.71
CA CYS A 105 -7.67 -3.06 7.43
C CYS A 105 -9.11 -2.97 6.92
N GLU A 106 -9.52 -1.79 6.46
CA GLU A 106 -10.82 -1.64 5.84
C GLU A 106 -10.84 -2.28 4.46
N GLN A 107 -12.04 -2.66 4.02
CA GLN A 107 -12.29 -3.13 2.68
C GLN A 107 -12.15 -1.94 1.70
N TYR A 108 -10.99 -1.79 1.07
CA TYR A 108 -10.69 -0.68 0.16
C TYR A 108 -10.76 -1.09 -1.33
N TRP A 109 -11.27 -2.28 -1.66
CA TRP A 109 -11.45 -2.75 -3.04
C TRP A 109 -12.88 -3.28 -3.23
N PRO A 110 -13.40 -3.39 -4.46
CA PRO A 110 -14.67 -4.09 -4.71
C PRO A 110 -14.60 -5.55 -4.25
N LEU A 111 -15.70 -6.19 -3.83
CA LEU A 111 -15.66 -7.60 -3.39
C LEU A 111 -15.84 -8.61 -4.52
N SER A 112 -16.38 -8.17 -5.66
CA SER A 112 -16.58 -9.00 -6.84
C SER A 112 -16.31 -8.20 -8.13
N GLN A 113 -16.10 -8.90 -9.24
CA GLN A 113 -15.86 -8.29 -10.55
C GLN A 113 -17.05 -7.46 -11.07
N ASP A 114 -18.27 -7.80 -10.64
CA ASP A 114 -19.49 -7.07 -11.01
C ASP A 114 -19.72 -5.80 -10.18
N GLN A 115 -18.88 -5.57 -9.16
CA GLN A 115 -18.96 -4.41 -8.30
C GLN A 115 -17.94 -3.35 -8.71
N LYS A 116 -18.38 -2.10 -8.58
CA LYS A 116 -17.51 -0.92 -8.63
C LYS A 116 -17.50 -0.24 -7.27
N MET A 117 -16.36 0.35 -6.94
CA MET A 117 -16.21 1.18 -5.75
C MET A 117 -15.80 2.58 -6.18
N GLU A 118 -16.49 3.60 -5.66
CA GLU A 118 -16.20 5.01 -5.95
C GLU A 118 -15.65 5.68 -4.70
N VAL A 119 -14.46 6.28 -4.81
CA VAL A 119 -13.76 6.93 -3.69
C VAL A 119 -13.11 8.20 -4.21
N GLY A 120 -13.51 9.38 -3.71
CA GLY A 120 -12.85 10.65 -4.08
C GLY A 120 -12.85 10.97 -5.59
N GLY A 121 -13.84 10.45 -6.34
CA GLY A 121 -13.88 10.55 -7.81
C GLY A 121 -13.03 9.51 -8.56
N ILE A 122 -12.38 8.59 -7.85
CA ILE A 122 -11.70 7.41 -8.41
C ILE A 122 -12.70 6.25 -8.44
N VAL A 123 -12.78 5.57 -9.59
CA VAL A 123 -13.59 4.36 -9.76
C VAL A 123 -12.66 3.15 -9.79
N ALA A 124 -12.77 2.27 -8.79
CA ALA A 124 -12.04 1.01 -8.71
C ALA A 124 -12.93 -0.15 -9.16
N VAL A 125 -12.38 -1.03 -10.01
CA VAL A 125 -13.00 -2.27 -10.49
C VAL A 125 -11.99 -3.41 -10.37
N ILE A 126 -12.44 -4.62 -10.05
CA ILE A 126 -11.57 -5.79 -10.09
C ILE A 126 -11.48 -6.30 -11.53
N VAL A 127 -10.29 -6.25 -12.11
CA VAL A 127 -10.00 -6.97 -13.36
C VAL A 127 -9.50 -8.39 -13.05
N SER A 128 -8.61 -8.52 -12.07
CA SER A 128 -8.08 -9.81 -11.60
C SER A 128 -7.63 -9.69 -10.15
N ALA A 129 -7.92 -10.70 -9.32
CA ALA A 129 -7.41 -10.81 -7.96
C ALA A 129 -6.87 -12.22 -7.72
N LEU A 130 -5.74 -12.32 -7.00
CA LEU A 130 -5.15 -13.59 -6.58
C LEU A 130 -4.97 -13.54 -5.05
N LEU A 131 -5.61 -14.47 -4.34
CA LEU A 131 -5.39 -14.66 -2.92
C LEU A 131 -4.17 -15.57 -2.73
N ILE A 132 -3.09 -15.04 -2.15
CA ILE A 132 -1.90 -15.82 -1.82
C ILE A 132 -1.94 -16.10 -0.31
N ASN A 133 -2.27 -17.34 0.06
CA ASN A 133 -2.24 -17.76 1.45
C ASN A 133 -0.79 -18.11 1.83
N VAL A 134 -0.12 -17.19 2.53
CA VAL A 134 1.23 -17.40 3.06
C VAL A 134 1.11 -17.91 4.49
N GLN A 135 1.18 -19.23 4.68
CA GLN A 135 1.36 -19.82 6.00
C GLN A 135 2.84 -19.80 6.35
N PHE A 136 3.21 -19.08 7.40
CA PHE A 136 4.51 -19.24 8.03
C PHE A 136 4.50 -20.57 8.78
N CYS A 137 5.31 -21.54 8.33
CA CYS A 137 5.63 -22.74 9.12
C CYS A 137 6.54 -22.40 10.30
#